data_AF-A0A440UWR4-F1
#
_entry.id   AF-A0A440UWR4-F1
#
_cell.length_a   1.000
_cell.length_b   1.000
_cell.length_c   1.000
_cell.angle_alpha   90.00
_cell.angle_beta   90.00
_cell.angle_gamma   90.00
#
_symmetry.space_group_name_H-M   'P 1'
#
loop_
_entity.id
_entity.type
_entity.pdbx_description
1 polymer ?
#
loop_
_entity_poly.entity_id
_entity_poly.type
_entity_poly.pdbx_seq_one_letter_code
_entity_poly.pdbx_strand_id
1 'polypeptide(L)'
;EVVSSSRIRALLCEGKVGEAAGLLGYRFTVESEVIAGQQLGRTLGFPTANMKLSPEATLKEGIYAVRLRRADGTLHDGVASFGRRPTVDDNGVPLLETYVFDFSGDLYGEICQVSFFGYLRPELKFDGLDALVAQMKRDEAEARALLAGVRPLSELDAAICF
;
A
#
# COMPACT_ATOMS: atom_id res chain seq x y z
N GLU A 1 -22.39 2.50 -17.04
CA GLU A 1 -22.18 1.05 -16.81
C GLU A 1 -22.67 0.68 -15.41
N VAL A 2 -22.84 -0.62 -15.14
CA VAL A 2 -23.28 -1.12 -13.81
C VAL A 2 -22.12 -1.07 -12.81
N VAL A 3 -22.39 -0.50 -11.63
CA VAL A 3 -21.53 -0.58 -10.44
C VAL A 3 -21.91 -1.83 -9.65
N SER A 4 -20.96 -2.72 -9.37
CA SER A 4 -21.20 -3.93 -8.58
C SER A 4 -19.96 -4.35 -7.79
N SER A 5 -20.16 -4.98 -6.63
CA SER A 5 -19.06 -5.45 -5.77
C SER A 5 -18.18 -6.47 -6.49
N SER A 6 -18.75 -7.37 -7.31
CA SER A 6 -17.98 -8.36 -8.05
C SER A 6 -17.04 -7.72 -9.06
N ARG A 7 -17.47 -6.66 -9.75
CA ARG A 7 -16.63 -5.92 -10.69
C ARG A 7 -15.50 -5.19 -9.98
N ILE A 8 -15.80 -4.51 -8.86
CA ILE A 8 -14.79 -3.82 -8.06
C ILE A 8 -13.72 -4.80 -7.58
N ARG A 9 -14.12 -5.96 -7.04
CA ARG A 9 -13.16 -7.00 -6.61
C ARG A 9 -12.30 -7.51 -7.77
N ALA A 10 -12.89 -7.74 -8.95
CA ALA A 10 -12.13 -8.15 -10.13
C ALA A 10 -11.04 -7.12 -10.51
N LEU A 11 -11.39 -5.83 -10.54
CA LEU A 11 -10.43 -4.76 -10.81
C LEU A 11 -9.30 -4.72 -9.78
N LEU A 12 -9.62 -4.87 -8.49
CA LEU A 12 -8.60 -4.91 -7.43
C LEU A 12 -7.66 -6.11 -7.58
N CYS A 13 -8.19 -7.30 -7.91
CA CYS A 13 -7.40 -8.49 -8.22
C CYS A 13 -6.53 -8.36 -9.48
N GLU A 14 -6.88 -7.46 -10.39
CA GLU A 14 -6.08 -7.14 -11.58
C GLU A 14 -5.05 -6.02 -11.34
N GLY A 15 -5.08 -5.37 -10.16
CA GLY A 15 -4.23 -4.22 -9.82
C GLY A 15 -4.76 -2.89 -10.36
N LYS A 16 -5.98 -2.87 -10.91
CA LYS A 16 -6.64 -1.68 -11.49
C LYS A 16 -7.30 -0.82 -10.42
N VAL A 17 -6.53 -0.42 -9.41
CA VAL A 17 -7.02 0.32 -8.23
C VAL A 17 -7.62 1.68 -8.60
N GLY A 18 -7.12 2.35 -9.65
CA GLY A 18 -7.70 3.61 -10.15
C GLY A 18 -9.08 3.44 -10.78
N GLU A 19 -9.28 2.38 -11.57
CA GLU A 19 -10.61 2.05 -12.13
C GLU A 19 -11.58 1.65 -11.02
N ALA A 20 -11.12 0.86 -10.04
CA ALA A 20 -11.93 0.51 -8.87
C ALA A 20 -12.34 1.76 -8.09
N ALA A 21 -11.44 2.72 -7.90
CA ALA A 21 -11.73 3.98 -7.23
C ALA A 21 -12.79 4.81 -7.97
N GLY A 22 -12.76 4.82 -9.31
CA GLY A 22 -13.79 5.45 -10.13
C GLY A 22 -15.19 4.86 -9.93
N LEU A 23 -15.29 3.55 -9.63
CA LEU A 23 -16.57 2.90 -9.32
C LEU A 23 -16.99 3.09 -7.86
N LEU A 24 -16.04 3.13 -6.93
CA LEU A 24 -16.28 3.31 -5.50
C LEU A 24 -16.62 4.77 -5.15
N GLY A 25 -16.10 5.73 -5.91
CA GLY A 25 -16.12 7.16 -5.58
C GLY A 25 -15.02 7.57 -4.61
N TYR A 26 -14.20 6.64 -4.13
CA TYR A 26 -13.05 6.86 -3.27
C TYR A 26 -11.98 5.79 -3.51
N ARG A 27 -10.74 6.05 -3.10
CA ARG A 27 -9.65 5.08 -3.22
C ARG A 27 -9.82 3.94 -2.25
N PHE A 28 -9.68 2.71 -2.75
CA PHE A 28 -9.69 1.53 -1.90
C PHE A 28 -8.70 1.73 -0.75
N THR A 29 -9.17 1.51 0.47
CA THR A 29 -8.44 1.82 1.70
C THR A 29 -8.58 0.65 2.66
N VAL A 30 -7.47 0.29 3.29
CA VAL A 30 -7.42 -0.73 4.34
C VAL A 30 -7.04 -0.08 5.66
N GLU A 31 -7.43 -0.69 6.76
CA GLU A 31 -7.11 -0.23 8.12
C GLU A 31 -6.58 -1.43 8.90
N SER A 32 -5.45 -1.24 9.61
CA SER A 32 -4.89 -2.26 10.50
C SER A 32 -3.89 -1.64 11.47
N GLU A 33 -3.57 -2.38 12.52
CA GLU A 33 -2.49 -2.05 13.44
C GLU A 33 -1.13 -2.23 12.76
N VAL A 34 -0.23 -1.26 12.95
CA VAL A 34 1.15 -1.39 12.52
C VAL A 34 1.91 -2.29 13.50
N ILE A 35 2.39 -3.42 12.99
CA ILE A 35 3.08 -4.44 13.77
C ILE A 35 4.58 -4.49 13.48
N ALA A 36 5.33 -5.12 14.38
CA ALA A 36 6.74 -5.42 14.18
C ALA A 36 6.94 -6.37 12.99
N GLY A 37 7.72 -5.93 11.99
CA GLY A 37 8.16 -6.75 10.87
C GLY A 37 9.53 -7.39 11.10
N GLN A 38 10.17 -7.89 10.03
CA GLN A 38 11.53 -8.46 10.10
C GLN A 38 12.63 -7.40 10.26
N GLN A 39 12.27 -6.11 10.30
CA GLN A 39 13.17 -4.95 10.45
C GLN A 39 14.29 -4.85 9.40
N LEU A 40 14.28 -5.67 8.35
CA LEU A 40 15.27 -5.63 7.28
C LEU A 40 15.27 -4.29 6.53
N GLY A 41 14.10 -3.71 6.27
CA GLY A 41 14.02 -2.39 5.63
C GLY A 41 14.79 -1.30 6.42
N ARG A 42 14.79 -1.38 7.76
CA ARG A 42 15.49 -0.41 8.62
C ARG A 42 17.00 -0.42 8.41
N THR A 43 17.61 -1.59 8.22
CA THR A 43 19.06 -1.68 7.95
C THR A 43 19.43 -1.13 6.57
N LEU A 44 18.46 -1.05 5.66
CA LEU A 44 18.62 -0.54 4.30
C LEU A 44 18.27 0.95 4.15
N GLY A 45 17.82 1.60 5.23
CA GLY A 45 17.35 2.99 5.20
C GLY A 45 15.89 3.16 4.77
N PHE A 46 15.13 2.08 4.67
CA PHE A 46 13.72 2.04 4.25
C PHE A 46 12.84 1.40 5.35
N PRO A 47 12.65 2.05 6.51
CA PRO A 47 11.78 1.51 7.55
C PRO A 47 10.33 1.37 7.03
N THR A 48 9.70 0.24 7.28
CA THR A 48 8.33 -0.05 6.81
C THR A 48 7.33 -0.15 7.96
N ALA A 49 6.14 0.41 7.76
CA ALA A 49 4.95 0.09 8.53
C ALA A 49 4.36 -1.22 8.01
N ASN A 50 4.29 -2.25 8.85
CA ASN A 50 3.83 -3.58 8.45
C ASN A 50 2.42 -3.80 9.01
N MET A 51 1.50 -4.27 8.18
CA MET A 51 0.11 -4.51 8.54
C MET A 51 -0.33 -5.90 8.09
N LYS A 52 -0.89 -6.69 9.01
CA LYS A 52 -1.62 -7.91 8.64
C LYS A 52 -3.02 -7.50 8.21
N LEU A 53 -3.40 -7.86 6.98
CA LEU A 53 -4.74 -7.61 6.46
C LEU A 53 -5.59 -8.87 6.60
N SER A 54 -6.91 -8.72 6.47
CA SER A 54 -7.81 -9.88 6.52
C SER A 54 -7.53 -10.81 5.32
N PRO A 55 -7.71 -12.14 5.48
CA PRO A 55 -7.50 -13.12 4.40
C PRO A 55 -8.34 -12.83 3.14
N GLU A 56 -9.48 -12.16 3.31
CA GLU A 56 -10.42 -11.72 2.28
C GLU A 56 -9.97 -10.48 1.52
N ALA A 57 -8.82 -9.88 1.85
CA ALA A 57 -8.24 -8.77 1.09
C ALA A 57 -7.99 -9.19 -0.36
N THR A 58 -8.83 -8.68 -1.27
CA THR A 58 -8.73 -8.88 -2.71
C THR A 58 -7.93 -7.75 -3.32
N LEU A 59 -6.61 -7.90 -3.36
CA LEU A 59 -5.69 -7.04 -4.09
C LEU A 59 -4.74 -7.93 -4.90
N LYS A 60 -4.25 -7.42 -6.02
CA LYS A 60 -3.17 -8.07 -6.76
C LYS A 60 -1.87 -7.98 -5.96
N GLU A 61 -1.10 -9.05 -5.90
CA GLU A 61 0.24 -9.00 -5.30
C GLU A 61 1.18 -8.10 -6.11
N GLY A 62 1.95 -7.27 -5.41
CA GLY A 62 2.86 -6.32 -6.05
C GLY A 62 3.05 -5.03 -5.27
N ILE A 63 3.59 -4.04 -5.97
CA ILE A 63 4.01 -2.75 -5.42
C ILE A 63 3.04 -1.66 -5.84
N TYR A 64 2.68 -0.81 -4.88
CA TYR A 64 1.67 0.23 -5.03
C TYR A 64 2.19 1.60 -4.57
N ALA A 65 1.77 2.66 -5.26
CA ALA A 65 1.79 4.00 -4.72
C ALA A 65 0.60 4.17 -3.76
N VAL A 66 0.88 4.58 -2.53
CA VAL A 66 -0.12 4.66 -1.47
C VAL A 66 0.00 5.96 -0.68
N ARG A 67 -1.04 6.25 0.09
CA ARG A 67 -0.99 7.23 1.18
C ARG A 67 -1.41 6.57 2.47
N LEU A 68 -0.60 6.75 3.51
CA LEU A 68 -0.89 6.34 4.87
C LEU A 68 -1.53 7.51 5.62
N ARG A 69 -2.61 7.23 6.33
CA ARG A 69 -3.26 8.15 7.27
C ARG A 69 -3.14 7.61 8.69
N ARG A 70 -2.65 8.46 9.57
CA ARG A 70 -2.49 8.22 11.00
C ARG A 70 -3.78 8.50 11.77
N ALA A 71 -3.87 8.03 13.01
CA ALA A 71 -5.06 8.22 13.85
C ALA A 71 -5.33 9.70 14.16
N ASP A 72 -4.29 10.53 14.19
CA ASP A 72 -4.37 11.99 14.35
C ASP A 72 -4.78 12.73 13.06
N GLY A 73 -4.99 11.99 11.96
CA GLY A 73 -5.36 12.52 10.65
C GLY A 73 -4.17 12.98 9.80
N THR A 74 -2.92 12.89 10.29
CA THR A 74 -1.75 13.22 9.49
C THR A 74 -1.57 12.23 8.34
N LEU A 75 -1.06 12.73 7.22
CA LEU A 75 -0.94 12.00 5.96
C LEU A 75 0.50 11.89 5.53
N HIS A 76 0.88 10.71 5.06
CA HIS A 76 2.19 10.43 4.51
C HIS A 76 2.06 9.63 3.22
N ASP A 77 2.71 10.11 2.16
CA ASP A 77 2.84 9.34 0.92
C ASP A 77 3.82 8.18 1.11
N GLY A 78 3.70 7.14 0.30
CA GLY A 78 4.58 5.99 0.41
C GLY A 78 4.47 4.99 -0.73
N VAL A 79 5.26 3.93 -0.61
CA VAL A 79 5.21 2.73 -1.45
C VAL A 79 4.85 1.55 -0.57
N ALA A 80 3.84 0.78 -0.98
CA ALA A 80 3.47 -0.44 -0.29
C ALA A 80 3.75 -1.68 -1.14
N SER A 81 4.37 -2.68 -0.52
CA SER A 81 4.40 -4.05 -1.02
C SER A 81 3.21 -4.81 -0.42
N PHE A 82 2.33 -5.32 -1.27
CA PHE A 82 1.27 -6.24 -0.87
C PHE A 82 1.60 -7.64 -1.37
N GLY A 83 1.75 -8.58 -0.44
CA GLY A 83 2.10 -9.97 -0.76
C GLY A 83 1.47 -10.94 0.25
N ARG A 84 1.50 -12.24 -0.08
CA ARG A 84 1.06 -13.32 0.82
C ARG A 84 2.27 -14.15 1.23
N ARG A 85 2.47 -14.37 2.53
CA ARG A 85 3.57 -15.23 3.01
C ARG A 85 3.20 -16.71 2.83
N PRO A 86 4.01 -17.50 2.11
CA PRO A 86 3.70 -18.91 1.83
C PRO A 86 4.11 -19.87 2.97
N THR A 87 4.28 -19.40 4.21
CA THR A 87 4.74 -20.26 5.32
C THR A 87 3.60 -21.05 5.96
N VAL A 88 3.93 -22.25 6.43
CA VAL A 88 3.02 -23.31 6.94
C VAL A 88 2.25 -22.90 8.21
N ASP A 89 2.74 -21.88 8.91
CA ASP A 89 2.26 -21.35 10.18
C ASP A 89 1.30 -20.16 10.05
N ASP A 90 1.53 -19.28 9.07
CA ASP A 90 0.76 -18.04 8.87
C ASP A 90 -0.33 -18.16 7.79
N ASN A 91 -0.58 -19.37 7.24
CA ASN A 91 -1.75 -19.71 6.43
C ASN A 91 -2.03 -18.79 5.21
N GLY A 92 -1.01 -18.13 4.65
CA GLY A 92 -1.20 -17.20 3.53
C GLY A 92 -1.81 -15.85 3.92
N VAL A 93 -1.67 -15.44 5.19
CA VAL A 93 -2.11 -14.11 5.66
C VAL A 93 -1.52 -13.01 4.78
N PRO A 94 -2.36 -12.14 4.19
CA PRO A 94 -1.87 -11.02 3.40
C PRO A 94 -1.15 -10.00 4.28
N LEU A 95 0.03 -9.58 3.81
CA LEU A 95 0.87 -8.59 4.47
C LEU A 95 0.99 -7.36 3.58
N LEU A 96 0.82 -6.19 4.19
CA LEU A 96 1.08 -4.91 3.56
C LEU A 96 2.28 -4.26 4.26
N GLU A 97 3.37 -4.07 3.52
CA GLU A 97 4.60 -3.45 4.01
C GLU A 97 4.77 -2.09 3.34
N THR A 98 4.52 -1.01 4.08
CA THR A 98 4.52 0.36 3.55
C THR A 98 5.79 1.09 3.95
N TYR A 99 6.63 1.45 2.97
CA TYR A 99 7.69 2.44 3.16
C TYR A 99 7.06 3.83 3.11
N VAL A 100 7.09 4.51 4.26
CA VAL A 100 6.49 5.85 4.45
C VAL A 100 7.54 6.91 4.14
N PHE A 101 7.23 7.81 3.20
CA PHE A 101 8.16 8.85 2.77
C PHE A 101 8.32 9.94 3.81
N ASP A 102 9.55 10.46 3.90
CA ASP A 102 9.91 11.65 4.68
C ASP A 102 9.46 11.59 6.16
N PHE A 103 9.27 10.37 6.68
CA PHE A 103 8.81 10.11 8.03
C PHE A 103 9.95 9.59 8.91
N SER A 104 10.14 10.25 10.04
CA SER A 104 11.01 9.79 11.11
C SER A 104 10.19 9.66 12.39
N GLY A 105 10.04 8.45 12.90
CA GLY A 105 9.24 8.19 14.09
C GLY A 105 8.93 6.72 14.25
N ASP A 106 8.05 6.42 15.19
CA ASP A 106 7.51 5.09 15.43
C ASP A 106 6.01 5.08 15.16
N LEU A 107 5.55 4.05 14.45
CA LEU A 107 4.14 3.80 14.17
C LEU A 107 3.66 2.51 14.85
N TYR A 108 4.52 1.74 15.53
CA TYR A 108 4.14 0.47 16.12
C TYR A 108 2.98 0.62 17.12
N GLY A 109 1.99 -0.25 16.98
CA GLY A 109 0.76 -0.24 17.78
C GLY A 109 -0.27 0.82 17.34
N GLU A 110 0.06 1.69 16.39
CA GLU A 110 -0.89 2.66 15.85
C GLU A 110 -1.82 1.99 14.83
N ILE A 111 -3.12 2.26 14.94
CA ILE A 111 -4.09 1.95 13.88
C ILE A 111 -3.94 3.01 12.80
N CYS A 112 -3.53 2.58 11.60
CA CYS A 112 -3.37 3.45 10.45
C CYS A 112 -4.20 2.95 9.28
N GLN A 113 -4.58 3.87 8.40
CA GLN A 113 -5.26 3.58 7.15
C GLN A 113 -4.28 3.70 5.98
N VAL A 114 -4.39 2.84 4.97
CA VAL A 114 -3.57 2.91 3.74
C VAL A 114 -4.49 2.90 2.53
N SER A 115 -4.44 3.99 1.76
CA SER A 115 -5.23 4.20 0.54
C SER A 115 -4.38 3.95 -0.71
N PHE A 116 -4.92 3.22 -1.69
CA PHE A 116 -4.19 2.78 -2.88
C PHE A 116 -4.45 3.71 -4.07
N PHE A 117 -3.39 4.34 -4.59
CA PHE A 117 -3.48 5.33 -5.67
C PHE A 117 -3.11 4.76 -7.04
N GLY A 118 -2.21 3.77 -7.08
CA GLY A 118 -1.80 3.13 -8.32
C GLY A 118 -0.99 1.86 -8.09
N TYR A 119 -1.13 0.90 -8.99
CA TYR A 119 -0.24 -0.26 -9.07
C TYR A 119 0.99 0.10 -9.90
N LEU A 120 2.18 -0.15 -9.38
CA LEU A 120 3.45 0.18 -10.03
C LEU A 120 3.99 -1.04 -10.79
N ARG A 121 4.17 -2.16 -10.09
CA ARG A 121 4.79 -3.36 -10.66
C ARG A 121 4.51 -4.63 -9.85
N PRO A 122 4.69 -5.83 -10.44
CA PRO A 122 4.70 -7.07 -9.66
C PRO A 122 5.91 -7.12 -8.73
N GLU A 123 5.88 -8.06 -7.78
CA GLU A 123 7.06 -8.42 -6.98
C GLU A 123 8.19 -8.93 -7.89
N LEU A 124 9.43 -8.58 -7.52
CA LEU A 124 10.63 -8.96 -8.25
C LEU A 124 11.59 -9.68 -7.30
N LYS A 125 12.32 -10.67 -7.83
CA LYS A 125 13.48 -11.24 -7.15
C LYS A 125 14.71 -10.43 -7.51
N PHE A 126 15.58 -10.19 -6.54
CA PHE A 126 16.80 -9.42 -6.74
C PHE A 126 18.03 -10.26 -6.40
N ASP A 127 19.03 -10.18 -7.26
CA ASP A 127 20.34 -10.80 -7.05
C ASP A 127 21.21 -9.88 -6.19
N GLY A 128 20.91 -9.86 -4.89
CA GLY A 128 21.66 -9.09 -3.90
C GLY A 128 21.08 -7.71 -3.58
N LEU A 129 21.73 -7.07 -2.62
CA LEU A 129 21.16 -5.90 -1.94
C LEU A 129 21.14 -4.64 -2.82
N ASP A 130 22.19 -4.40 -3.60
CA ASP A 130 22.30 -3.18 -4.42
C ASP A 130 21.18 -3.10 -5.46
N ALA A 131 20.84 -4.24 -6.09
CA ALA A 131 19.76 -4.34 -7.06
C ALA A 131 18.39 -4.04 -6.42
N LEU A 132 18.15 -4.55 -5.20
CA LEU A 132 16.95 -4.26 -4.41
C LEU A 132 16.85 -2.75 -4.12
N VAL A 133 17.89 -2.16 -3.54
CA VAL A 133 17.90 -0.73 -3.18
C VAL A 133 17.71 0.16 -4.41
N ALA A 134 18.34 -0.18 -5.54
CA ALA A 134 18.17 0.56 -6.78
C ALA A 134 16.73 0.50 -7.30
N GLN A 135 16.04 -0.65 -7.15
CA GLN A 135 14.62 -0.75 -7.51
C GLN A 135 13.73 0.02 -6.54
N MET A 136 13.97 -0.06 -5.22
CA MET A 136 13.19 0.68 -4.23
C MET A 136 13.22 2.19 -4.49
N LYS A 137 14.39 2.75 -4.88
CA LYS A 137 14.50 4.16 -5.27
C LYS A 137 13.71 4.51 -6.53
N ARG A 138 13.62 3.58 -7.50
CA ARG A 138 12.77 3.77 -8.69
C ARG A 138 11.29 3.77 -8.31
N ASP A 139 10.88 2.83 -7.47
CA ASP A 139 9.50 2.73 -7.00
C ASP A 139 9.10 3.98 -6.21
N GLU A 140 9.99 4.50 -5.35
CA GLU A 140 9.78 5.77 -4.66
C GLU A 140 9.58 6.94 -5.62
N ALA A 141 10.48 7.10 -6.60
CA ALA A 141 10.39 8.19 -7.56
C ALA A 141 9.10 8.12 -8.39
N GLU A 142 8.69 6.92 -8.81
CA GLU A 142 7.46 6.69 -9.55
C GLU A 142 6.22 6.99 -8.70
N ALA A 143 6.19 6.52 -7.45
CA ALA A 143 5.10 6.79 -6.53
C ALA A 143 4.96 8.29 -6.24
N ARG A 144 6.07 9.00 -5.98
CA ARG A 144 6.04 10.46 -5.79
C ARG A 144 5.51 11.19 -7.01
N ALA A 145 5.94 10.80 -8.22
CA ALA A 145 5.45 11.39 -9.45
C ALA A 145 3.95 11.14 -9.64
N LEU A 146 3.47 9.92 -9.33
CA LEU A 146 2.06 9.57 -9.39
C LEU A 146 1.25 10.40 -8.38
N LEU A 147 1.70 10.48 -7.14
CA LEU A 147 0.99 11.13 -6.03
C LEU A 147 0.99 12.66 -6.12
N ALA A 148 1.99 13.29 -6.73
CA ALA A 148 2.07 14.75 -6.83
C ALA A 148 0.88 15.40 -7.57
N GLY A 149 0.26 14.67 -8.51
CA GLY A 149 -0.83 15.18 -9.34
C GLY A 149 -2.24 14.81 -8.88
N VAL A 150 -2.38 14.04 -7.81
CA VAL A 150 -3.67 13.44 -7.43
C VAL A 150 -4.60 14.46 -6.78
N ARG A 151 -5.87 14.38 -7.13
CA ARG A 151 -6.95 15.16 -6.52
C ARG A 151 -8.02 14.21 -5.98
N PRO A 152 -8.83 14.66 -5.01
CA PRO A 152 -9.98 13.89 -4.56
C PRO A 152 -10.93 13.57 -5.72
N LEU A 153 -11.44 12.33 -5.75
CA LEU A 153 -12.46 11.90 -6.70
C LEU A 153 -13.87 12.37 -6.29
N SER A 154 -14.09 12.55 -5.00
CA SER A 154 -15.34 12.98 -4.39
C SER A 154 -15.07 13.62 -3.03
N GLU A 155 -16.12 14.16 -2.38
CA GLU A 155 -16.02 14.62 -0.99
C GLU A 155 -15.67 13.48 -0.02
N LEU A 156 -16.15 12.26 -0.29
CA LEU A 156 -15.81 11.09 0.50
C LEU A 156 -14.33 10.72 0.35
N ASP A 157 -13.82 10.75 -0.88
CA ASP A 157 -12.41 10.51 -1.15
C ASP A 157 -11.53 11.58 -0.48
N ALA A 158 -11.97 12.83 -0.48
CA ALA A 158 -11.31 13.92 0.22
C ALA A 158 -11.26 13.66 1.73
N ALA A 159 -12.37 13.26 2.33
CA ALA A 159 -12.43 13.02 3.77
C ALA A 159 -11.63 11.80 4.25
N ILE A 160 -11.36 10.83 3.37
CA ILE A 160 -10.63 9.60 3.69
C ILE A 160 -9.14 9.73 3.37
N CYS A 161 -8.81 10.20 2.16
CA CYS A 161 -7.48 10.07 1.55
C CYS A 161 -6.70 11.40 1.45
N PHE A 162 -7.31 12.53 1.85
CA PHE A 162 -6.74 13.87 1.80
C PHE A 162 -7.00 14.63 3.10
#